data_AF-A0A1Z9J5R1-F1
#
_entry.id   AF-A0A1Z9J5R1-F1
#
_cell.length_a   1.000
_cell.length_b   1.000
_cell.length_c   1.000
_cell.angle_alpha   90.00
_cell.angle_beta   90.00
_cell.angle_gamma   90.00
#
_symmetry.space_group_name_H-M   'P 1'
#
loop_
_entity.id
_entity.type
_entity.pdbx_description
1 polymer ?
#
loop_
_entity_poly.entity_id
_entity_poly.type
_entity_poly.pdbx_seq_one_letter_code
_entity_poly.pdbx_strand_id
1 'polypeptide(L)' 'MRSPAPWKVQVLARTQANAWFITEMQVEGVNKVSLQQLHHINEDAAKGLLGQQPEVYERFFGKTDTA' A
#
# COMPACT_ATOMS: atom_id res chain seq x y z
N MET A 1 29.08 -14.07 4.82
CA MET A 1 27.63 -13.88 5.05
C MET A 1 26.93 -13.90 3.71
N ARG A 2 25.89 -14.72 3.51
CA ARG A 2 25.03 -14.62 2.31
C ARG A 2 24.16 -13.37 2.48
N SER A 3 24.17 -12.45 1.52
CA SER A 3 23.16 -11.40 1.49
C SER A 3 21.78 -12.08 1.39
N PRO A 4 20.78 -11.62 2.16
CA PRO A 4 19.41 -12.13 2.01
C PRO A 4 18.96 -11.96 0.56
N ALA A 5 18.27 -12.97 0.03
CA ALA A 5 17.69 -12.88 -1.30
C ALA A 5 16.71 -11.69 -1.35
N PRO A 6 16.64 -10.95 -2.48
CA PRO A 6 15.78 -9.80 -2.56
C PRO A 6 14.31 -10.19 -2.39
N TRP A 7 13.57 -9.42 -1.58
CA TRP A 7 12.14 -9.65 -1.34
C TRP A 7 11.30 -8.61 -2.06
N LYS A 8 10.22 -9.05 -2.71
CA LYS A 8 9.22 -8.16 -3.31
C LYS A 8 8.16 -7.80 -2.28
N VAL A 9 7.88 -6.51 -2.16
CA VAL A 9 6.89 -5.95 -1.25
C VAL A 9 5.92 -5.11 -2.06
N GLN A 10 4.62 -5.33 -1.86
CA GLN A 10 3.57 -4.48 -2.40
C GLN A 10 2.97 -3.68 -1.26
N VAL A 11 2.84 -2.36 -1.43
CA VAL A 11 2.30 -1.45 -0.43
C VAL A 11 1.20 -0.59 -1.05
N LEU A 12 0.06 -0.50 -0.36
CA LEU A 12 -0.93 0.53 -0.65
C LEU A 12 -0.50 1.83 0.06
N ALA A 13 -0.28 2.88 -0.71
CA ALA A 13 0.14 4.19 -0.21
C ALA A 13 -0.91 5.25 -0.51
N ARG A 14 -1.05 6.22 0.39
CA ARG A 14 -1.89 7.41 0.21
C ARG A 14 -1.05 8.66 0.45
N THR A 15 -1.18 9.64 -0.43
CA THR A 15 -0.56 10.95 -0.24
C THR A 15 -1.35 11.80 0.75
N GLN A 16 -0.75 12.85 1.30
CA GLN A 16 -1.46 13.84 2.11
C GLN A 16 -2.58 14.57 1.34
N ALA A 17 -2.49 14.60 0.01
CA ALA A 17 -3.50 15.14 -0.90
C ALA A 17 -4.52 14.11 -1.38
N ASN A 18 -4.61 12.94 -0.73
CA ASN A 18 -5.58 11.87 -0.98
C ASN A 18 -5.47 11.12 -2.32
N ALA A 19 -4.38 11.27 -3.06
CA ALA A 19 -4.06 10.36 -4.17
C ALA A 19 -3.59 9.00 -3.64
N TRP A 20 -4.02 7.91 -4.31
CA TRP A 20 -3.79 6.53 -3.90
C TRP A 20 -2.87 5.79 -4.87
N PHE A 21 -1.98 4.96 -4.33
CA PHE A 21 -1.01 4.24 -5.15
C PHE A 21 -0.81 2.81 -4.66
N ILE A 22 -0.60 1.90 -5.61
CA ILE A 22 0.02 0.60 -5.33
C ILE A 22 1.49 0.71 -5.71
N THR A 23 2.35 0.53 -4.72
CA THR A 23 3.79 0.65 -4.83
C THR A 23 4.40 -0.74 -4.77
N GLU A 24 5.10 -1.15 -5.82
CA GLU A 24 5.87 -2.39 -5.84
C GLU A 24 7.33 -2.06 -5.58
N MET A 25 7.89 -2.64 -4.52
CA MET A 25 9.25 -2.40 -4.07
C MET A 25 10.03 -3.69 -3.98
N GLN A 26 11.33 -3.62 -4.26
CA GLN A 26 12.26 -4.71 -4.04
C GLN A 26 13.23 -4.33 -2.93
N VAL A 27 13.21 -5.09 -1.84
CA VAL A 27 14.16 -4.96 -0.73
C VAL A 27 15.40 -5.76 -1.09
N GLU A 28 16.51 -5.07 -1.31
CA GLU A 28 17.79 -5.65 -1.73
C GLU A 28 18.79 -5.77 -0.55
N GLY A 29 18.45 -5.20 0.61
CA GLY A 29 19.24 -5.24 1.83
C GLY A 29 18.66 -4.34 2.92
N VAL A 30 19.26 -4.36 4.12
CA VAL A 30 18.75 -3.69 5.34
C VAL A 30 18.43 -2.20 5.12
N ASN A 31 19.13 -1.51 4.22
CA ASN A 31 18.90 -0.11 3.88
C ASN A 31 18.81 0.14 2.37
N LYS A 32 18.45 -0.89 1.59
CA LYS A 32 18.40 -0.78 0.13
C LYS A 32 17.05 -1.28 -0.35
N VAL A 33 16.21 -0.34 -0.77
CA VAL A 33 14.91 -0.62 -1.39
C VAL A 33 14.86 0.10 -2.72
N SER A 34 14.50 -0.62 -3.77
CA SER A 34 14.26 -0.06 -5.10
C SER A 34 12.77 -0.05 -5.39
N LEU A 35 12.26 1.13 -5.80
CA LEU A 35 10.91 1.24 -6.34
C LEU A 35 10.89 0.65 -7.74
N GLN A 36 10.05 -0.37 -7.95
CA GLN A 36 9.93 -1.07 -9.22
C GLN A 36 8.77 -0.50 -10.03
N GLN A 37 7.59 -0.38 -9.41
CA GLN A 37 6.40 0.13 -10.06
C GLN A 37 5.58 1.01 -9.11
N LEU A 38 4.91 1.99 -9.71
CA LEU A 38 3.98 2.89 -9.03
C LEU A 38 2.70 2.99 -9.85
N HIS A 39 1.61 2.43 -9.35
CA HIS A 39 0.31 2.45 -10.01
C HIS A 39 -0.60 3.43 -9.29
N HIS A 40 -0.98 4.52 -9.96
CA HIS A 40 -2.00 5.43 -9.44
C HIS A 40 -3.37 4.76 -9.52
N ILE A 41 -4.11 4.73 -8.42
CA ILE A 41 -5.46 4.17 -8.35
C ILE A 41 -6.43 5.23 -7.81
N ASN A 42 -7.72 5.03 -8.08
CA ASN A 42 -8.76 5.86 -7.51
C ASN A 42 -9.17 5.38 -6.11
N GLU A 43 -9.97 6.19 -5.42
CA GLU A 43 -10.45 5.89 -4.07
C GLU A 43 -11.30 4.61 -4.00
N ASP A 44 -12.14 4.34 -4.99
CA ASP A 44 -13.01 3.17 -5.02
C ASP A 44 -12.20 1.87 -5.08
N ALA A 45 -11.12 1.83 -5.87
CA ALA A 45 -10.19 0.72 -5.90
C ALA A 45 -9.50 0.53 -4.53
N ALA A 46 -9.08 1.62 -3.88
CA ALA A 46 -8.49 1.56 -2.55
C ALA A 46 -9.47 1.04 -1.49
N LYS A 47 -10.75 1.47 -1.53
CA LYS A 47 -11.82 0.95 -0.69
C LYS A 47 -12.03 -0.54 -0.90
N GLY A 48 -12.05 -1.00 -2.16
CA GLY A 48 -12.18 -2.42 -2.49
C GLY A 48 -11.04 -3.28 -1.92
N LEU A 49 -9.79 -2.79 -2.00
CA LEU A 49 -8.62 -3.47 -1.44
C LEU A 49 -8.65 -3.53 0.09
N LEU A 50 -9.07 -2.45 0.75
CA LEU A 50 -9.11 -2.34 2.21
C LEU A 50 -10.38 -2.92 2.84
N GLY A 51 -11.40 -3.25 2.05
CA GLY A 51 -12.70 -3.71 2.56
C GLY A 51 -12.65 -5.00 3.40
N GLN A 52 -11.57 -5.80 3.27
CA GLN A 52 -11.34 -6.99 4.10
C GLN A 52 -10.55 -6.72 5.39
N GLN A 53 -10.13 -5.47 5.63
CA GLN A 53 -9.37 -5.04 6.80
C GLN A 53 -10.09 -3.87 7.49
N PRO A 54 -11.14 -4.14 8.29
CA PRO A 54 -12.03 -3.11 8.83
C PRO A 54 -11.30 -1.99 9.59
N GLU A 55 -10.33 -2.34 10.44
CA GLU A 55 -9.55 -1.36 11.23
C GLU A 55 -8.74 -0.41 10.33
N VAL A 56 -8.18 -0.93 9.23
CA VAL A 56 -7.40 -0.14 8.27
C VAL A 56 -8.34 0.70 7.41
N TYR A 57 -9.46 0.12 6.98
CA TYR A 57 -10.49 0.83 6.23
C TYR A 57 -11.00 2.05 7.00
N GLU A 58 -11.41 1.86 8.26
CA GLU A 58 -11.95 2.93 9.11
C GLU A 58 -10.94 4.06 9.34
N ARG A 59 -9.65 3.73 9.49
CA ARG A 59 -8.58 4.72 9.64
C ARG A 59 -8.49 5.67 8.44
N PHE A 60 -8.78 5.20 7.23
CA PHE A 60 -8.60 5.97 6.01
C PHE A 60 -9.89 6.57 5.44
N PHE A 61 -11.02 5.89 5.60
CA PHE A 61 -12.31 6.28 5.02
C PHE A 61 -13.36 6.65 6.06
N GLY A 62 -13.07 6.47 7.34
CA GLY A 62 -14.07 6.58 8.41
C GLY A 62 -14.93 5.31 8.54
N LYS A 63 -15.82 5.32 9.52
CA LYS A 63 -16.83 4.27 9.65
C LYS A 63 -17.75 4.32 8.45
N THR A 64 -18.02 3.19 7.83
CA THR A 64 -19.17 3.07 6.93
C THR A 64 -20.42 3.43 7.72
N ASP A 65 -21.14 4.48 7.30
CA ASP A 65 -22.49 4.77 7.77
C ASP A 65 -23.41 3.62 7.33
N THR A 66 -23.38 2.51 8.06
CA THR A 66 -24.45 1.53 8.02
C THR A 66 -25.57 2.06 8.91
N ALA A 67 -26.51 2.76 8.27
CA ALA A 67 -27.88 2.93 8.75
C ALA A 67 -28.63 1.60 8.72
#